data_AF-A0A0P0DZB1-F1
#
_entry.id   AF-A0A0P0DZB1-F1
#
_cell.length_a   1.000
_cell.length_b   1.000
_cell.length_c   1.000
_cell.angle_alpha   90.00
_cell.angle_beta   90.00
_cell.angle_gamma   90.00
#
_symmetry.space_group_name_H-M   'P 1'
#
loop_
_entity.id
_entity.type
_entity.pdbx_description
1 polymer ?
#
loop_
_entity_poly.entity_id
_entity_poly.type
_entity_poly.pdbx_seq_one_letter_code
_entity_poly.pdbx_strand_id
1 'polypeptide(L)'
;MTDPTPLWRTTEHADLTVLEQAWGAHRLSQILGAALGSYNRRGNVDARTAGAVLGVTEGTIRRWVRNGVPASKMQAVIDLVRPPQGAFELEHSDLIVARQNLAIVTADPQKGADLWGHKGWLDRHDLAIVKIAGAPVMVARIARHDRSATAQRNMLQGGLKDAHGHYLPPAEILTFPNYFAATIARLEILEDVYPFRVQMPEGKLSRGGSKAWLAEAPRKPLSSYRRNPRRRTRSKAQVGVRPATD
;
A
#
# COMPACT_ATOMS: atom_id res chain seq x y z
N MET A 1 -26.77 -0.54 6.73
CA MET A 1 -25.62 -1.39 6.36
C MET A 1 -24.40 -0.79 7.03
N THR A 2 -23.93 -1.40 8.10
CA THR A 2 -22.66 -1.07 8.74
C THR A 2 -21.55 -1.38 7.75
N ASP A 3 -20.72 -0.37 7.43
CA ASP A 3 -19.46 -0.62 6.71
C ASP A 3 -18.68 -1.69 7.49
N PRO A 4 -18.12 -2.71 6.81
CA PRO A 4 -17.29 -3.70 7.49
C PRO A 4 -16.20 -2.97 8.26
N THR A 5 -16.04 -3.33 9.54
CA THR A 5 -14.97 -2.81 10.39
C THR A 5 -13.65 -2.98 9.65
N PRO A 6 -12.88 -1.90 9.41
CA PRO A 6 -11.58 -2.01 8.79
C PRO A 6 -10.71 -3.05 9.49
N LEU A 7 -10.02 -3.91 8.75
CA LEU A 7 -9.23 -5.03 9.30
C LEU A 7 -8.12 -4.60 10.29
N TRP A 8 -7.81 -3.30 10.38
CA TRP A 8 -6.88 -2.70 11.34
C TRP A 8 -7.54 -2.29 12.68
N ARG A 9 -8.87 -2.37 12.83
CA ARG A 9 -9.59 -2.21 14.11
C ARG A 9 -9.74 -3.52 14.90
N THR A 10 -9.35 -4.66 14.33
CA THR A 10 -9.26 -5.92 15.06
C THR A 10 -8.04 -5.83 15.96
N THR A 11 -8.27 -5.57 17.25
CA THR A 11 -7.26 -5.66 18.28
C THR A 11 -6.65 -7.07 18.23
N GLU A 12 -5.32 -7.10 18.15
CA GLU A 12 -4.43 -8.24 18.37
C GLU A 12 -4.45 -9.42 17.39
N HIS A 13 -5.51 -9.71 16.67
CA HIS A 13 -5.55 -10.88 15.79
C HIS A 13 -5.96 -10.45 14.40
N ALA A 14 -4.97 -10.26 13.51
CA ALA A 14 -5.26 -10.42 12.10
C ALA A 14 -6.03 -11.72 11.95
N ASP A 15 -7.21 -11.65 11.33
CA ASP A 15 -8.05 -12.83 11.14
C ASP A 15 -7.18 -13.92 10.50
N LEU A 16 -6.80 -14.91 11.32
CA LEU A 16 -5.84 -15.94 10.94
C LEU A 16 -6.37 -16.72 9.75
N THR A 17 -7.69 -16.87 9.65
CA THR A 17 -8.36 -17.52 8.54
C THR A 17 -8.25 -16.68 7.26
N VAL A 18 -8.39 -15.35 7.34
CA VAL A 18 -8.15 -14.44 6.20
C VAL A 18 -6.69 -14.46 5.77
N LEU A 19 -5.74 -14.47 6.71
CA LEU A 19 -4.32 -14.59 6.40
C LEU A 19 -3.98 -15.95 5.78
N GLU A 20 -4.52 -17.04 6.30
CA GLU A 20 -4.35 -18.39 5.76
C GLU A 20 -4.89 -18.51 4.33
N GLN A 21 -6.08 -17.95 4.06
CA GLN A 21 -6.66 -17.88 2.72
C GLN A 21 -5.81 -17.00 1.80
N ALA A 22 -5.33 -15.86 2.31
CA ALA A 22 -4.47 -14.98 1.56
C ALA A 22 -3.11 -15.62 1.27
N TRP A 23 -2.59 -16.51 2.11
CA TRP A 23 -1.23 -17.08 2.03
C TRP A 23 -1.16 -18.51 1.53
N GLY A 24 -2.29 -19.08 1.10
CA GLY A 24 -2.42 -20.49 0.68
C GLY A 24 -1.21 -21.02 -0.09
N ALA A 25 -0.92 -22.32 0.05
CA ALA A 25 0.28 -23.06 -0.39
C ALA A 25 1.25 -22.35 -1.37
N HIS A 26 0.78 -21.96 -2.57
CA HIS A 26 1.61 -21.33 -3.60
C HIS A 26 2.25 -19.99 -3.18
N ARG A 27 1.56 -19.22 -2.34
CA ARG A 27 1.98 -17.88 -1.91
C ARG A 27 2.98 -17.92 -0.77
N LEU A 28 2.94 -18.95 0.08
CA LEU A 28 3.88 -19.06 1.21
C LEU A 28 5.34 -19.00 0.74
N SER A 29 5.68 -19.63 -0.39
CA SER A 29 7.02 -19.55 -1.00
C SER A 29 7.39 -18.10 -1.37
N GLN A 30 6.47 -17.37 -2.00
CA GLN A 30 6.69 -15.98 -2.41
C GLN A 30 6.83 -15.06 -1.20
N ILE A 31 5.97 -15.26 -0.19
CA ILE A 31 5.91 -14.49 1.04
C ILE A 31 7.19 -14.66 1.86
N LEU A 32 7.60 -15.91 2.12
CA LEU A 32 8.83 -16.18 2.87
C LEU A 32 10.06 -15.70 2.09
N GLY A 33 10.10 -15.92 0.78
CA GLY A 33 11.17 -15.43 -0.08
C GLY A 33 11.28 -13.90 -0.04
N ALA A 34 10.15 -13.19 -0.05
CA ALA A 34 10.10 -11.73 0.03
C ALA A 34 10.54 -11.22 1.41
N ALA A 35 10.00 -11.79 2.49
CA ALA A 35 10.33 -11.40 3.86
C ALA A 35 11.80 -11.65 4.23
N LEU A 36 12.37 -12.74 3.74
CA LEU A 36 13.77 -13.12 3.98
C LEU A 36 14.74 -12.54 2.95
N GLY A 37 14.22 -12.06 1.80
CA GLY A 37 15.04 -11.66 0.67
C GLY A 37 15.92 -12.77 0.11
N SER A 38 15.51 -14.04 0.30
CA SER A 38 16.30 -15.24 0.00
C SER A 38 15.52 -16.21 -0.89
N TYR A 39 16.06 -16.45 -2.08
CA TYR A 39 15.45 -17.27 -3.12
C TYR A 39 16.45 -18.27 -3.69
N ASN A 40 15.95 -19.45 -4.06
CA ASN A 40 16.72 -20.42 -4.83
C ASN A 40 16.75 -20.07 -6.32
N ARG A 41 17.51 -20.84 -7.11
CA ARG A 41 17.68 -20.63 -8.56
C ARG A 41 16.38 -20.69 -9.37
N ARG A 42 15.31 -21.27 -8.82
CA ARG A 42 13.99 -21.37 -9.44
C ARG A 42 13.05 -20.23 -9.02
N GLY A 43 13.53 -19.26 -8.25
CA GLY A 43 12.73 -18.13 -7.76
C GLY A 43 11.78 -18.48 -6.61
N ASN A 44 11.91 -19.66 -6.01
CA ASN A 44 11.18 -20.04 -4.79
C ASN A 44 11.99 -19.66 -3.55
N VAL A 45 11.35 -19.61 -2.38
CA VAL A 45 12.07 -19.42 -1.11
C VAL A 45 13.24 -20.38 -0.96
N ASP A 46 14.37 -19.89 -0.47
CA ASP A 46 15.45 -20.76 0.00
C ASP A 46 15.00 -21.45 1.30
N ALA A 47 14.66 -22.74 1.19
CA ALA A 47 14.20 -23.55 2.30
C ALA A 47 15.24 -23.70 3.42
N ARG A 48 16.53 -23.58 3.12
CA ARG A 48 17.61 -23.63 4.11
C ARG A 48 17.62 -22.37 4.95
N THR A 49 17.58 -21.21 4.30
CA THR A 49 17.48 -19.92 5.01
C THR A 49 16.22 -19.86 5.85
N ALA A 50 15.07 -20.19 5.26
CA ALA A 50 13.79 -20.18 5.97
C ALA A 50 13.75 -21.16 7.15
N GLY A 51 14.32 -22.36 6.98
CA GLY A 51 14.41 -23.35 8.04
C GLY A 51 15.25 -22.88 9.22
N ALA A 52 16.41 -22.26 8.94
CA ALA A 52 17.29 -21.71 9.97
C ALA A 52 16.60 -20.60 10.79
N VAL A 53 15.88 -19.68 10.12
CA VAL A 53 15.18 -18.58 10.78
C VAL A 53 13.98 -19.07 11.61
N LEU A 54 13.22 -20.03 11.09
CA LEU A 54 12.01 -20.55 11.75
C LEU A 54 12.29 -21.72 12.71
N GLY A 55 13.55 -22.13 12.87
CA GLY A 55 13.95 -23.24 13.74
C GLY A 55 13.39 -24.60 13.29
N VAL A 56 13.29 -24.84 11.98
CA VAL A 56 12.76 -26.10 11.40
C VAL A 56 13.65 -26.61 10.27
N THR A 57 13.48 -27.88 9.89
CA THR A 57 14.25 -28.48 8.80
C THR A 57 13.82 -27.97 7.41
N GLU A 58 14.71 -28.01 6.42
CA GLU A 58 14.39 -27.69 5.02
C GLU A 58 13.19 -28.47 4.49
N GLY A 59 13.12 -29.77 4.81
CA GLY A 59 12.01 -30.63 4.42
C GLY A 59 10.68 -30.17 5.01
N THR A 60 10.71 -29.59 6.21
CA THR A 60 9.53 -29.00 6.86
C THR A 60 9.06 -27.76 6.13
N ILE A 61 9.96 -26.85 5.74
CA ILE A 61 9.60 -25.68 4.91
C ILE A 61 9.00 -26.12 3.56
N ARG A 62 9.63 -27.08 2.87
CA ARG A 62 9.10 -27.61 1.61
C ARG A 62 7.74 -28.29 1.78
N ARG A 63 7.48 -28.90 2.94
CA ARG A 63 6.16 -29.45 3.30
C ARG A 63 5.15 -28.34 3.51
N TRP A 64 5.50 -27.28 4.24
CA TRP A 64 4.60 -26.15 4.48
C TRP A 64 4.23 -25.42 3.19
N VAL A 65 5.19 -25.22 2.28
CA VAL A 65 4.91 -24.60 0.97
C VAL A 65 3.92 -25.43 0.15
N ARG A 66 3.90 -26.76 0.28
CA ARG A 66 2.96 -27.61 -0.47
C ARG A 66 1.62 -27.77 0.23
N ASN A 67 1.64 -27.94 1.55
CA ASN A 67 0.50 -28.43 2.32
C ASN A 67 -0.07 -27.40 3.31
N GLY A 68 0.52 -26.21 3.37
CA GLY A 68 0.19 -25.19 4.36
C GLY A 68 1.02 -25.29 5.64
N VAL A 69 1.08 -24.19 6.38
CA VAL A 69 1.73 -24.10 7.69
C VAL A 69 0.77 -24.69 8.74
N PRO A 70 1.22 -25.59 9.63
CA PRO A 70 0.38 -26.08 10.72
C PRO A 70 0.02 -24.95 11.67
N ALA A 71 -1.19 -24.98 12.24
CA ALA A 71 -1.70 -23.93 13.14
C ALA A 71 -0.72 -23.57 14.27
N SER A 72 -0.04 -24.57 14.86
CA SER A 72 0.94 -24.38 15.95
C SER A 72 2.20 -23.59 15.56
N LYS A 73 2.42 -23.36 14.26
CA LYS A 73 3.56 -22.58 13.73
C LYS A 73 3.13 -21.34 12.95
N MET A 74 1.83 -21.13 12.78
CA MET A 74 1.30 -20.00 12.00
C MET A 74 1.76 -18.67 12.57
N GLN A 75 1.68 -18.49 13.90
CA GLN A 75 2.09 -17.23 14.53
C GLN A 75 3.56 -16.89 14.27
N ALA A 76 4.47 -17.86 14.35
CA ALA A 76 5.89 -17.62 14.07
C ALA A 76 6.14 -17.21 12.60
N VAL A 77 5.35 -17.74 11.67
CA VAL A 77 5.38 -17.30 10.26
C VAL A 77 4.81 -15.89 10.12
N ILE A 78 3.73 -15.58 10.85
CA ILE A 78 3.12 -14.25 10.86
C ILE A 78 4.10 -13.20 11.36
N ASP A 79 4.76 -13.45 12.49
CA ASP A 79 5.69 -12.52 13.11
C ASP A 79 6.91 -12.24 12.21
N LEU A 80 7.33 -13.24 11.42
CA LEU A 80 8.41 -13.09 10.45
C LEU A 80 7.98 -12.27 9.23
N VAL A 81 6.77 -12.49 8.75
CA VAL A 81 6.32 -12.02 7.44
C VAL A 81 5.66 -10.66 7.51
N ARG A 82 4.84 -10.41 8.54
CA ARG A 82 4.01 -9.22 8.56
C ARG A 82 4.79 -8.02 9.06
N PRO A 83 4.43 -6.81 8.58
CA PRO A 83 4.82 -5.60 9.26
C PRO A 83 4.44 -5.65 10.75
N PRO A 84 5.29 -5.12 11.65
CA PRO A 84 4.98 -5.09 13.08
C PRO A 84 3.72 -4.27 13.33
N GLN A 85 2.99 -4.57 14.41
CA GLN A 85 1.70 -3.93 14.71
C GLN A 85 1.78 -2.40 14.75
N GLY A 86 2.85 -1.84 15.34
CA GLY A 86 3.07 -0.40 15.39
C GLY A 86 3.15 0.28 14.01
N ALA A 87 3.49 -0.46 12.95
CA ALA A 87 3.44 0.08 11.59
C ALA A 87 1.99 0.35 11.14
N PHE A 88 1.04 -0.51 11.49
CA PHE A 88 -0.38 -0.32 11.15
C PHE A 88 -1.00 0.81 11.97
N GLU A 89 -0.66 0.93 13.24
CA GLU A 89 -1.12 2.04 14.11
C GLU A 89 -0.64 3.40 13.61
N LEU A 90 0.63 3.48 13.18
CA LEU A 90 1.17 4.67 12.55
C LEU A 90 0.47 4.99 11.24
N GLU A 91 0.25 4.00 10.37
CA GLU A 91 -0.49 4.17 9.11
C GLU A 91 -1.93 4.66 9.33
N HIS A 92 -2.58 4.18 10.39
CA HIS A 92 -3.91 4.64 10.78
C HIS A 92 -3.89 6.11 11.24
N SER A 93 -2.94 6.45 12.10
CA SER A 93 -2.74 7.82 12.57
C SER A 93 -2.46 8.77 11.40
N ASP A 94 -1.59 8.36 10.48
CA ASP A 94 -1.29 9.08 9.23
C ASP A 94 -2.55 9.30 8.38
N LEU A 95 -3.46 8.32 8.31
CA LEU A 95 -4.70 8.44 7.54
C LEU A 95 -5.64 9.49 8.15
N ILE A 96 -5.80 9.49 9.47
CA ILE A 96 -6.60 10.49 10.19
C ILE A 96 -6.03 11.89 9.93
N VAL A 97 -4.73 12.07 10.15
CA VAL A 97 -4.05 13.35 9.97
C VAL A 97 -4.15 13.82 8.52
N ALA A 98 -3.95 12.94 7.54
CA ALA A 98 -4.08 13.30 6.13
C ALA A 98 -5.51 13.76 5.77
N ARG A 99 -6.54 13.10 6.32
CA ARG A 99 -7.95 13.51 6.13
C ARG A 99 -8.24 14.86 6.75
N GLN A 100 -7.74 15.11 7.97
CA GLN A 100 -7.88 16.40 8.65
C GLN A 100 -7.19 17.52 7.87
N ASN A 101 -5.95 17.31 7.42
CA ASN A 101 -5.21 18.29 6.63
C ASN A 101 -5.88 18.59 5.29
N LEU A 102 -6.40 17.57 4.60
CA LEU A 102 -7.17 17.78 3.38
C LEU A 102 -8.44 18.61 3.63
N ALA A 103 -9.14 18.39 4.76
CA ALA A 103 -10.30 19.19 5.14
C ALA A 103 -9.93 20.65 5.40
N ILE A 104 -8.80 20.91 6.08
CA ILE A 104 -8.28 22.27 6.31
C ILE A 104 -8.01 22.97 4.97
N VAL A 105 -7.23 22.35 4.08
CA VAL A 105 -6.90 22.93 2.77
C VAL A 105 -8.14 23.19 1.91
N THR A 106 -9.16 22.33 2.03
CA THR A 106 -10.40 22.47 1.27
C THR A 106 -11.30 23.59 1.81
N ALA A 107 -11.34 23.76 3.14
CA ALA A 107 -12.16 24.77 3.80
C ALA A 107 -11.51 26.17 3.77
N ASP A 108 -10.19 26.23 3.95
CA ASP A 108 -9.41 27.46 4.00
C ASP A 108 -8.07 27.28 3.24
N PRO A 109 -8.07 27.58 1.94
CA PRO A 109 -6.86 27.46 1.12
C PRO A 109 -5.71 28.36 1.59
N GLN A 110 -5.98 29.52 2.19
CA GLN A 110 -4.95 30.44 2.66
C GLN A 110 -4.23 29.85 3.88
N LYS A 111 -4.99 29.36 4.86
CA LYS A 111 -4.41 28.61 6.00
C LYS A 111 -3.62 27.40 5.53
N GLY A 112 -4.10 26.71 4.48
CA GLY A 112 -3.35 25.63 3.85
C GLY A 112 -1.99 26.09 3.31
N ALA A 113 -1.96 27.24 2.61
CA ALA A 113 -0.73 27.84 2.07
C ALA A 113 0.25 28.22 3.19
N ASP A 114 -0.26 28.81 4.28
CA ASP A 114 0.57 29.23 5.42
C ASP A 114 1.23 28.01 6.10
N LEU A 115 0.48 26.92 6.28
CA LEU A 115 0.98 25.72 6.95
C LEU A 115 1.90 24.85 6.08
N TRP A 116 1.60 24.72 4.78
CA TRP A 116 2.24 23.71 3.92
C TRP A 116 2.73 24.19 2.56
N GLY A 117 2.52 25.47 2.21
CA GLY A 117 2.96 26.03 0.94
C GLY A 117 4.46 25.86 0.72
N HIS A 118 5.27 26.15 1.75
CA HIS A 118 6.74 25.96 1.71
C HIS A 118 7.17 24.51 1.47
N LYS A 119 6.32 23.52 1.78
CA LYS A 119 6.60 22.09 1.56
C LYS A 119 6.19 21.62 0.16
N GLY A 120 5.57 22.47 -0.65
CA GLY A 120 4.99 22.09 -1.95
C GLY A 120 3.93 20.99 -1.85
N TRP A 121 3.34 20.77 -0.67
CA TRP A 121 2.38 19.68 -0.45
C TRP A 121 1.00 19.96 -1.05
N LEU A 122 0.73 21.22 -1.37
CA LEU A 122 -0.49 21.66 -2.05
C LEU A 122 -0.43 21.44 -3.56
N ASP A 123 0.78 21.25 -4.11
CA ASP A 123 0.98 20.95 -5.52
C ASP A 123 0.51 19.54 -5.86
N ARG A 124 0.28 19.27 -7.14
CA ARG A 124 -0.10 17.95 -7.62
C ARG A 124 0.98 16.92 -7.29
N HIS A 125 0.53 15.72 -6.92
CA HIS A 125 1.41 14.58 -6.61
C HIS A 125 0.99 13.36 -7.38
N ASP A 126 1.97 12.60 -7.87
CA ASP A 126 1.74 11.30 -8.47
C ASP A 126 1.82 10.21 -7.41
N LEU A 127 0.85 9.30 -7.43
CA LEU A 127 0.88 8.03 -6.71
C LEU A 127 1.14 6.92 -7.74
N ALA A 128 2.23 6.20 -7.57
CA ALA A 128 2.65 5.11 -8.44
C ALA A 128 2.70 3.77 -7.71
N ILE A 129 2.24 2.71 -8.38
CA ILE A 129 2.41 1.31 -7.96
C ILE A 129 3.63 0.75 -8.64
N VAL A 130 4.68 0.46 -7.88
CA VAL A 130 5.99 0.04 -8.39
C VAL A 130 6.21 -1.44 -8.09
N LYS A 131 6.49 -2.24 -9.12
CA LYS A 131 6.96 -3.63 -8.97
C LYS A 131 8.43 -3.62 -8.54
N ILE A 132 8.77 -4.32 -7.47
CA ILE A 132 10.14 -4.37 -6.95
C ILE A 132 10.95 -5.41 -7.72
N ALA A 133 12.17 -5.03 -8.13
CA ALA A 133 13.05 -5.93 -8.86
C ALA A 133 13.50 -7.12 -7.99
N GLY A 134 13.42 -8.33 -8.54
CA GLY A 134 13.85 -9.55 -7.86
C GLY A 134 12.97 -9.99 -6.69
N ALA A 135 11.76 -9.43 -6.53
CA ALA A 135 10.81 -9.84 -5.50
C ALA A 135 9.37 -9.84 -6.06
N PRO A 136 8.49 -10.75 -5.59
CA PRO A 136 7.11 -10.85 -6.04
C PRO A 136 6.20 -9.80 -5.37
N VAL A 137 6.72 -8.59 -5.12
CA VAL A 137 6.05 -7.55 -4.33
C VAL A 137 5.92 -6.24 -5.08
N MET A 138 4.96 -5.43 -4.65
CA MET A 138 4.73 -4.06 -5.08
C MET A 138 4.77 -3.10 -3.90
N VAL A 139 5.02 -1.81 -4.20
CA VAL A 139 4.97 -0.71 -3.23
C VAL A 139 4.28 0.51 -3.86
N ALA A 140 3.47 1.21 -3.08
CA ALA A 140 2.83 2.47 -3.46
C ALA A 140 3.71 3.65 -3.05
N ARG A 141 4.05 4.52 -4.00
CA ARG A 141 4.97 5.64 -3.79
C ARG A 141 4.42 6.95 -4.30
N ILE A 142 4.71 8.00 -3.54
CA ILE A 142 4.24 9.36 -3.81
C ILE A 142 5.44 10.20 -4.22
N ALA A 143 5.29 10.96 -5.29
CA ALA A 143 6.25 11.96 -5.74
C ALA A 143 5.51 13.24 -6.18
N ARG A 144 6.21 14.38 -6.19
CA ARG A 144 5.66 15.61 -6.77
C ARG A 144 5.44 15.43 -8.27
N HIS A 145 4.38 16.00 -8.81
CA HIS A 145 4.09 16.03 -10.25
C HIS A 145 4.91 17.12 -10.96
N ASP A 146 6.23 17.14 -10.74
CA ASP A 146 7.15 18.05 -11.42
C ASP A 146 7.90 17.38 -12.57
N ARG A 147 7.71 16.06 -12.74
CA ARG A 147 8.36 15.20 -13.75
C ARG A 147 9.89 15.34 -13.79
N SER A 148 10.51 15.83 -12.72
CA SER A 148 11.96 15.92 -12.64
C SER A 148 12.57 14.51 -12.66
N ALA A 149 13.75 14.37 -13.28
CA ALA A 149 14.48 13.10 -13.30
C ALA A 149 14.73 12.57 -11.88
N THR A 150 14.98 13.47 -10.92
CA THR A 150 15.15 13.13 -9.50
C THR A 150 13.86 12.62 -8.87
N ALA A 151 12.71 13.29 -9.09
CA ALA A 151 11.42 12.82 -8.57
C ALA A 151 11.05 11.46 -9.15
N GLN A 152 11.25 11.25 -10.46
CA GLN A 152 11.02 9.97 -11.12
C GLN A 152 11.94 8.87 -10.56
N ARG A 153 13.24 9.16 -10.39
CA ARG A 153 14.21 8.21 -9.82
C ARG A 153 13.82 7.81 -8.39
N ASN A 154 13.44 8.77 -7.56
CA ASN A 154 12.99 8.52 -6.19
C ASN A 154 11.70 7.71 -6.15
N MET A 155 10.75 8.00 -7.06
CA MET A 155 9.51 7.25 -7.20
C MET A 155 9.78 5.80 -7.59
N LEU A 156 10.67 5.54 -8.55
CA LEU A 156 10.90 4.22 -9.12
C LEU A 156 12.01 3.40 -8.45
N GLN A 157 12.68 3.94 -7.42
CA GLN A 157 13.80 3.29 -6.73
C GLN A 157 13.57 1.81 -6.37
N GLY A 158 14.48 0.91 -6.73
CA GLY A 158 14.30 -0.53 -6.47
C GLY A 158 13.26 -1.21 -7.38
N GLY A 159 12.66 -0.48 -8.31
CA GLY A 159 11.84 -1.02 -9.38
C GLY A 159 12.65 -1.71 -10.47
N LEU A 160 11.95 -2.34 -11.41
CA LEU A 160 12.55 -3.01 -12.56
C LEU A 160 13.32 -2.02 -13.45
N LYS A 161 14.38 -2.52 -14.09
CA LYS A 161 15.18 -1.77 -15.04
C LYS A 161 15.25 -2.48 -16.38
N ASP A 162 15.41 -1.70 -17.46
CA ASP A 162 15.74 -2.22 -18.78
C ASP A 162 17.21 -2.66 -18.87
N ALA A 163 17.61 -3.17 -20.04
CA ALA A 163 18.98 -3.59 -20.31
C ALA A 163 20.01 -2.43 -20.21
N HIS A 164 19.57 -1.19 -20.30
CA HIS A 164 20.41 0.02 -20.22
C HIS A 164 20.48 0.58 -18.79
N GLY A 165 19.80 -0.05 -17.83
CA GLY A 165 19.79 0.38 -16.43
C GLY A 165 18.78 1.50 -16.12
N HIS A 166 17.90 1.85 -17.06
CA HIS A 166 16.81 2.79 -16.86
C HIS A 166 15.63 2.12 -16.16
N TYR A 167 14.97 2.84 -15.26
CA TYR A 167 13.78 2.30 -14.60
C TYR A 167 12.64 2.12 -15.61
N LEU A 168 11.99 0.95 -15.56
CA LEU A 168 10.75 0.71 -16.25
C LEU A 168 9.61 1.55 -15.61
N PRO A 169 8.58 1.91 -16.39
CA PRO A 169 7.43 2.62 -15.86
C PRO A 169 6.74 1.84 -14.73
N PRO A 170 6.07 2.54 -13.80
CA PRO A 170 5.31 1.88 -12.76
C PRO A 170 4.17 1.06 -13.36
N ALA A 171 3.69 0.06 -12.63
CA ALA A 171 2.55 -0.76 -13.05
C ALA A 171 1.26 0.07 -13.18
N GLU A 172 1.13 1.11 -12.37
CA GLU A 172 0.05 2.08 -12.46
C GLU A 172 0.52 3.42 -11.89
N ILE A 173 0.04 4.54 -12.43
CA ILE A 173 0.32 5.88 -11.91
C ILE A 173 -0.90 6.77 -12.07
N LEU A 174 -1.19 7.58 -11.05
CA LEU A 174 -2.27 8.56 -11.11
C LEU A 174 -1.88 9.84 -10.37
N THR A 175 -2.22 10.98 -10.98
CA THR A 175 -2.01 12.30 -10.38
C THR A 175 -3.18 12.70 -9.47
N PHE A 176 -2.85 13.09 -8.26
CA PHE A 176 -3.75 13.60 -7.22
C PHE A 176 -3.59 15.11 -7.06
N PRO A 177 -4.63 15.81 -6.58
CA PRO A 177 -4.61 17.27 -6.49
C PRO A 177 -3.57 17.80 -5.51
N ASN A 178 -3.23 17.04 -4.46
CA ASN A 178 -2.25 17.40 -3.45
C ASN A 178 -1.65 16.16 -2.77
N TYR A 179 -0.61 16.35 -1.95
CA TYR A 179 0.07 15.30 -1.19
C TYR A 179 -0.87 14.54 -0.25
N PHE A 180 -1.81 15.24 0.40
CA PHE A 180 -2.74 14.63 1.35
C PHE A 180 -3.70 13.67 0.66
N ALA A 181 -4.25 14.05 -0.50
CA ALA A 181 -5.10 13.19 -1.30
C ALA A 181 -4.34 11.94 -1.80
N ALA A 182 -3.10 12.09 -2.25
CA ALA A 182 -2.24 10.96 -2.61
C ALA A 182 -1.93 10.06 -1.40
N THR A 183 -1.74 10.65 -0.22
CA THR A 183 -1.47 9.91 1.03
C THR A 183 -2.68 9.10 1.49
N ILE A 184 -3.88 9.69 1.45
CA ILE A 184 -5.14 8.99 1.74
C ILE A 184 -5.30 7.80 0.80
N ALA A 185 -5.15 8.02 -0.51
CA ALA A 185 -5.27 6.95 -1.51
C ALA A 185 -4.24 5.83 -1.28
N ARG A 186 -2.97 6.18 -0.98
CA ARG A 186 -1.95 5.20 -0.62
C ARG A 186 -2.40 4.35 0.56
N LEU A 187 -2.85 4.97 1.65
CA LEU A 187 -3.22 4.26 2.87
C LEU A 187 -4.49 3.40 2.69
N GLU A 188 -5.47 3.87 1.93
CA GLU A 188 -6.65 3.07 1.54
C GLU A 188 -6.25 1.84 0.67
N ILE A 189 -5.23 1.97 -0.19
CA ILE A 189 -4.67 0.81 -0.91
C ILE A 189 -4.06 -0.18 0.08
N LEU A 190 -3.28 0.28 1.06
CA LEU A 190 -2.64 -0.61 2.04
C LEU A 190 -3.66 -1.38 2.89
N GLU A 191 -4.82 -0.76 3.13
CA GLU A 191 -5.97 -1.41 3.76
C GLU A 191 -6.60 -2.47 2.85
N ASP A 192 -6.84 -2.17 1.57
CA ASP A 192 -7.39 -3.14 0.60
C ASP A 192 -6.47 -4.37 0.43
N VAL A 193 -5.15 -4.20 0.49
CA VAL A 193 -4.17 -5.29 0.36
C VAL A 193 -3.69 -5.86 1.69
N TYR A 194 -4.34 -5.53 2.81
CA TYR A 194 -3.87 -5.86 4.17
C TYR A 194 -3.44 -7.33 4.37
N PRO A 195 -4.19 -8.34 3.89
CA PRO A 195 -3.80 -9.74 4.06
C PRO A 195 -2.53 -10.14 3.29
N PHE A 196 -2.19 -9.39 2.24
CA PHE A 196 -1.07 -9.67 1.33
C PHE A 196 0.19 -8.87 1.69
N ARG A 197 0.17 -8.15 2.82
CA ARG A 197 1.27 -7.31 3.30
C ARG A 197 2.45 -8.16 3.72
N VAL A 198 3.64 -7.74 3.27
CA VAL A 198 4.91 -8.39 3.61
C VAL A 198 5.90 -7.33 4.08
N GLN A 199 6.54 -7.60 5.20
CA GLN A 199 7.67 -6.84 5.71
C GLN A 199 8.90 -7.21 4.88
N MET A 200 9.43 -6.26 4.13
CA MET A 200 10.68 -6.45 3.40
C MET A 200 11.87 -6.40 4.37
N PRO A 201 12.95 -7.17 4.12
CA PRO A 201 14.14 -7.11 4.94
C PRO A 201 14.80 -5.73 4.84
N GLU A 202 15.49 -5.36 5.92
CA GLU A 202 16.22 -4.10 5.97
C GLU A 202 17.23 -3.99 4.80
N GLY A 203 17.36 -2.79 4.26
CA GLY A 203 18.25 -2.53 3.12
C GLY A 203 17.74 -2.98 1.75
N LYS A 204 16.71 -3.85 1.65
CA LYS A 204 16.11 -4.19 0.34
C LYS A 204 15.30 -3.04 -0.24
N LEU A 205 14.63 -2.28 0.62
CA LEU A 205 13.94 -1.06 0.26
C LEU A 205 14.49 0.08 1.10
N SER A 206 14.95 1.15 0.43
CA SER A 206 15.38 2.39 1.08
C SER A 206 14.28 3.03 1.92
N ARG A 207 13.02 2.83 1.53
CA ARG A 207 11.81 3.36 2.17
C ARG A 207 10.63 2.43 1.94
N GLY A 208 9.76 2.33 2.94
CA GLY A 208 8.50 1.60 2.83
C GLY A 208 8.66 0.08 2.87
N GLY A 209 9.65 -0.43 3.62
CA GLY A 209 9.83 -1.87 3.84
C GLY A 209 8.60 -2.54 4.44
N SER A 210 7.93 -1.85 5.37
CA SER A 210 6.64 -2.26 5.93
C SER A 210 5.45 -2.05 4.99
N LYS A 211 5.65 -1.34 3.87
CA LYS A 211 4.60 -0.88 2.94
C LYS A 211 4.46 -1.74 1.68
N ALA A 212 5.13 -2.89 1.64
CA ALA A 212 5.09 -3.81 0.51
C ALA A 212 3.94 -4.81 0.64
N TRP A 213 3.48 -5.33 -0.51
CA TRP A 213 2.49 -6.40 -0.59
C TRP A 213 2.74 -7.27 -1.82
N LEU A 214 2.22 -8.49 -1.85
CA LEU A 214 2.37 -9.39 -3.01
C LEU A 214 1.74 -8.78 -4.27
N ALA A 215 2.43 -8.92 -5.42
CA ALA A 215 2.00 -8.33 -6.69
C ALA A 215 0.60 -8.76 -7.17
N GLU A 216 0.14 -9.92 -6.73
CA GLU A 216 -1.17 -10.51 -7.06
C GLU A 216 -2.30 -10.12 -6.10
N ALA A 217 -2.02 -9.30 -5.08
CA ALA A 217 -3.04 -8.89 -4.13
C ALA A 217 -4.23 -8.24 -4.85
N PRO A 218 -5.48 -8.64 -4.51
CA PRO A 218 -6.66 -8.01 -5.05
C PRO A 218 -6.69 -6.56 -4.58
N ARG A 219 -6.72 -5.63 -5.54
CA ARG A 219 -6.85 -4.20 -5.27
C ARG A 219 -7.71 -3.55 -6.33
N LYS A 220 -8.39 -2.47 -5.96
CA LYS A 220 -9.08 -1.61 -6.92
C LYS A 220 -8.05 -0.85 -7.78
N PRO A 221 -8.41 -0.39 -8.98
CA PRO A 221 -7.58 0.53 -9.78
C PRO A 221 -7.33 1.85 -9.03
N LEU A 222 -6.20 2.54 -9.28
CA LEU A 222 -5.86 3.81 -8.62
C LEU A 222 -6.96 4.87 -8.77
N SER A 223 -7.67 4.86 -9.90
CA SER A 223 -8.77 5.79 -10.17
C SER A 223 -9.91 5.71 -9.16
N SER A 224 -10.15 4.55 -8.52
CA SER A 224 -11.23 4.41 -7.54
C SER A 224 -10.93 5.10 -6.21
N TYR A 225 -9.66 5.30 -5.87
CA TYR A 225 -9.23 5.99 -4.65
C TYR A 225 -9.21 7.52 -4.81
N ARG A 226 -9.40 7.99 -6.04
CA ARG A 226 -9.60 9.41 -6.30
C ARG A 226 -11.01 9.78 -5.87
N ARG A 227 -11.18 10.24 -4.63
CA ARG A 227 -12.44 10.88 -4.21
C ARG A 227 -12.62 12.14 -5.05
N ASN A 228 -13.50 12.05 -6.04
CA ASN A 228 -13.93 13.22 -6.79
C ASN A 228 -14.61 14.18 -5.81
N PRO A 229 -14.14 15.43 -5.64
CA PRO A 229 -15.01 16.47 -5.14
C PRO A 229 -16.05 16.70 -6.24
N ARG A 230 -17.11 15.88 -6.29
CA ARG A 230 -18.32 16.28 -6.99
C ARG A 230 -18.82 17.51 -6.24
N ARG A 231 -18.41 18.69 -6.70
CA ARG A 231 -19.19 19.92 -6.54
C ARG A 231 -20.56 19.59 -7.10
N ARG A 232 -21.47 19.11 -6.25
CA ARG A 232 -22.89 19.37 -6.43
C ARG A 232 -23.03 20.87 -6.21
N THR A 233 -22.75 21.65 -7.24
CA THR A 233 -23.32 22.98 -7.35
C THR A 233 -24.81 22.72 -7.41
N ARG A 234 -25.50 22.87 -6.27
CA ARG A 234 -26.95 22.96 -6.23
C ARG A 234 -27.24 24.22 -7.04
N SER A 235 -27.51 24.06 -8.34
CA SER A 235 -28.09 25.12 -9.14
C SER A 235 -29.29 25.61 -8.34
N LYS A 236 -29.28 26.89 -7.96
CA LYS A 236 -30.43 27.53 -7.35
C LYS A 236 -31.57 27.28 -8.32
N ALA A 237 -32.55 26.47 -7.90
CA ALA A 237 -33.82 26.42 -8.59
C ALA A 237 -34.30 27.87 -8.70
N GLN A 238 -34.49 28.32 -9.94
CA GLN A 238 -35.16 29.58 -10.22
C GLN A 238 -36.48 29.55 -9.46
N VAL A 239 -36.63 30.50 -8.53
CA VAL A 239 -37.91 30.81 -7.92
C VAL A 239 -38.80 31.31 -9.05
N GLY A 240 -39.64 30.43 -9.57
CA GLY A 240 -40.71 30.78 -10.49
C GLY A 240 -41.71 31.64 -9.74
N VAL A 241 -41.68 32.94 -10.00
CA VAL A 241 -42.78 33.85 -9.70
C VAL A 241 -43.98 33.37 -10.51
N ARG A 242 -45.04 32.93 -9.84
CA ARG A 242 -46.35 32.72 -10.47
C ARG A 242 -46.92 34.08 -10.86
N PRO A 243 -47.37 34.29 -12.11
CA PRO A 243 -48.24 35.42 -12.40
C PRO A 243 -49.62 35.17 -11.77
N ALA A 244 -50.18 36.22 -11.17
CA ALA A 244 -51.56 36.26 -10.73
C ALA A 244 -52.47 36.19 -11.97
N THR A 245 -53.46 35.30 -11.94
CA THR A 245 -54.59 35.31 -12.87
C THR A 245 -55.74 36.04 -12.21
N ASP A 246 -56.14 37.15 -12.81
CA ASP A 246 -57.53 37.62 -12.82
C ASP A 246 -58.38 36.72 -13.73
#